data_AF-A0A7Y2XWJ9-F1
#
_entry.id   AF-A0A7Y2XWJ9-F1
#
_cell.length_a   1.000
_cell.length_b   1.000
_cell.length_c   1.000
_cell.angle_alpha   90.00
_cell.angle_beta   90.00
_cell.angle_gamma   90.00
#
_symmetry.space_group_name_H-M   'P 1'
#
loop_
_entity.id
_entity.type
_entity.pdbx_description
1 polymer ?
#
loop_
_entity_poly.entity_id
_entity_poly.type
_entity_poly.pdbx_seq_one_letter_code
_entity_poly.pdbx_strand_id
1 'polypeptide(L)'
;MLSTNLREQSSLMARLLHLVDCLLVVGYLTALVYWYRVPWSDYYTRLVIITFVLCLVTFQSFQLYRSWRGWKVYKEFYVIIRAWVTIIGLLLFYFFIFKISEGYSRVVFMIWST
;
A
#
# COMPACT_ATOMS: atom_id res chain seq x y z
N MET A 1 -3.25 -38.52 -1.24
CA MET A 1 -4.44 -37.74 -0.81
C MET A 1 -3.96 -36.54 -0.02
N LEU A 2 -3.82 -35.38 -0.68
CA LEU A 2 -3.34 -34.15 -0.05
C LEU A 2 -4.56 -33.42 0.51
N SER A 3 -4.97 -33.72 1.74
CA SER A 3 -5.97 -32.91 2.45
C SER A 3 -5.31 -31.63 2.97
N THR A 4 -4.85 -30.78 2.05
CA THR A 4 -4.44 -29.42 2.40
C THR A 4 -5.66 -28.69 2.91
N ASN A 5 -5.64 -28.31 4.18
CA ASN A 5 -6.69 -27.56 4.84
C ASN A 5 -7.06 -26.33 3.98
N LEU A 6 -8.27 -26.31 3.44
CA LEU A 6 -8.80 -25.18 2.64
C LEU A 6 -8.65 -23.83 3.36
N ARG A 7 -8.67 -23.87 4.69
CA ARG A 7 -8.46 -22.71 5.57
C ARG A 7 -7.02 -22.17 5.54
N GLU A 8 -6.03 -23.03 5.40
CA GLU A 8 -4.61 -22.65 5.37
C GLU A 8 -4.20 -22.16 3.97
N GLN A 9 -4.78 -22.74 2.91
CA GLN A 9 -4.64 -22.18 1.56
C GLN A 9 -5.27 -20.79 1.45
N SER A 10 -6.41 -20.53 2.13
CA SER A 10 -7.02 -19.20 2.14
C SER A 10 -6.15 -18.13 2.81
N SER A 11 -5.35 -18.48 3.82
CA SER A 11 -4.46 -17.54 4.50
C SER A 11 -3.16 -17.29 3.71
N LEU A 12 -2.63 -18.30 3.02
CA LEU A 12 -1.51 -18.15 2.11
C LEU A 12 -1.87 -17.30 0.89
N MET A 13 -3.06 -17.52 0.31
CA MET A 13 -3.56 -16.73 -0.81
C MET A 13 -3.70 -15.25 -0.44
N ALA A 14 -4.25 -14.95 0.74
CA ALA A 14 -4.40 -13.58 1.22
C ALA A 14 -3.03 -12.87 1.40
N ARG A 15 -2.02 -13.56 1.93
CA ARG A 15 -0.66 -13.02 2.07
C ARG A 15 0.00 -12.75 0.72
N LEU A 16 -0.19 -13.64 -0.26
CA LEU A 16 0.32 -13.43 -1.61
C LEU A 16 -0.36 -12.23 -2.27
N LEU A 17 -1.68 -12.08 -2.11
CA LEU A 17 -2.38 -10.89 -2.60
C LEU A 17 -1.84 -9.62 -1.95
N HIS A 18 -1.63 -9.59 -0.63
CA HIS A 18 -1.03 -8.42 0.03
C HIS A 18 0.33 -8.05 -0.55
N LEU A 19 1.20 -9.04 -0.83
CA LEU A 19 2.49 -8.78 -1.44
C LEU A 19 2.35 -8.22 -2.85
N VAL A 20 1.46 -8.78 -3.66
CA VAL A 20 1.16 -8.26 -5.01
C VAL A 20 0.64 -6.83 -4.93
N ASP A 21 -0.29 -6.54 -4.02
CA ASP A 21 -0.81 -5.18 -3.83
C ASP A 21 0.27 -4.20 -3.40
N CYS A 22 1.16 -4.60 -2.48
CA CYS A 22 2.30 -3.76 -2.08
C CYS A 22 3.22 -3.46 -3.26
N LEU A 23 3.49 -4.47 -4.10
CA LEU A 23 4.28 -4.31 -5.33
C LEU A 23 3.57 -3.42 -6.34
N LEU A 24 2.24 -3.54 -6.48
CA LEU A 24 1.46 -2.68 -7.36
C LEU A 24 1.48 -1.21 -6.89
N VAL A 25 1.34 -0.96 -5.59
CA VAL A 25 1.38 0.40 -5.02
C VAL A 25 2.74 1.08 -5.26
N VAL A 26 3.83 0.33 -5.03
CA VAL A 26 5.20 0.81 -5.27
C VAL A 26 5.50 0.94 -6.78
N GLY A 27 5.02 -0.02 -7.57
CA GLY A 27 5.15 0.00 -9.03
C GLY A 27 4.43 1.20 -9.63
N TYR A 28 3.23 1.53 -9.14
CA TYR A 28 2.48 2.71 -9.54
C TYR A 28 3.22 4.01 -9.22
N LEU A 29 3.80 4.12 -8.01
CA LEU A 29 4.64 5.27 -7.64
C LEU A 29 5.84 5.41 -8.60
N THR A 30 6.54 4.30 -8.85
CA THR A 30 7.73 4.26 -9.73
C THR A 30 7.37 4.63 -11.17
N ALA A 31 6.25 4.11 -11.68
CA ALA A 31 5.74 4.43 -13.01
C ALA A 31 5.39 5.92 -13.13
N LEU A 32 4.77 6.53 -12.11
CA LEU A 32 4.49 7.97 -12.09
C LEU A 32 5.76 8.81 -12.08
N VAL A 33 6.77 8.43 -11.29
CA VAL A 33 8.07 9.13 -11.27
C VAL A 33 8.71 9.11 -12.65
N TYR A 34 8.70 7.96 -13.31
CA TYR A 34 9.24 7.81 -14.67
C TYR A 34 8.43 8.61 -15.70
N TRP A 35 7.10 8.56 -15.61
CA TRP A 35 6.19 9.27 -16.51
C TRP A 35 6.38 10.79 -16.44
N TYR A 36 6.51 11.33 -15.23
CA TYR A 36 6.76 12.76 -15.01
C TYR A 36 8.22 13.18 -15.22
N ARG A 37 9.10 12.26 -15.67
CA ARG A 37 10.55 12.50 -15.90
C ARG A 37 11.25 13.14 -14.70
N VAL A 38 10.84 12.79 -13.49
CA VAL A 38 11.47 13.30 -12.27
C VAL A 38 12.81 12.57 -12.09
N PRO A 39 13.93 13.29 -11.84
CA PRO A 39 15.21 12.64 -11.61
C PRO A 39 15.14 11.74 -10.38
N TRP A 40 15.54 10.48 -10.54
CA TRP A 40 15.55 9.54 -9.43
C TRP A 40 16.60 9.98 -8.40
N SER A 41 16.17 10.16 -7.15
CA SER A 41 17.01 10.57 -6.03
C SER A 41 16.90 9.55 -4.89
N ASP A 42 17.87 9.56 -3.97
CA ASP A 42 17.87 8.70 -2.78
C ASP A 42 16.58 8.86 -1.95
N TYR A 43 15.98 10.06 -1.98
CA TYR A 43 14.68 10.34 -1.38
C TYR A 43 13.56 9.43 -1.93
N TYR A 44 13.52 9.19 -3.24
CA TYR A 44 12.52 8.33 -3.86
C TYR A 44 12.73 6.86 -3.52
N THR A 45 13.98 6.41 -3.41
CA THR A 45 14.31 5.05 -2.94
C THR A 45 13.81 4.84 -1.51
N ARG A 46 14.07 5.81 -0.60
CA ARG A 46 13.56 5.75 0.79
C ARG A 46 12.04 5.76 0.82
N LEU A 47 11.39 6.62 0.03
CA LEU A 47 9.94 6.70 -0.05
C LEU A 47 9.34 5.37 -0.51
N VAL A 48 9.90 4.74 -1.54
CA VAL A 48 9.47 3.42 -2.03
C VAL A 48 9.55 2.37 -0.92
N ILE A 49 10.67 2.30 -0.19
CA ILE A 49 10.87 1.32 0.90
C ILE A 49 9.85 1.58 2.03
N ILE A 50 9.68 2.83 2.44
CA ILE A 50 8.74 3.22 3.50
C ILE A 50 7.31 2.86 3.09
N THR A 51 6.91 3.19 1.88
CA THR A 51 5.58 2.87 1.32
C THR A 51 5.34 1.37 1.26
N PHE A 52 6.35 0.58 0.83
CA PHE A 52 6.25 -0.87 0.79
C PHE A 52 5.99 -1.46 2.18
N VAL A 53 6.78 -1.04 3.18
CA VAL A 53 6.64 -1.51 4.57
C VAL A 53 5.30 -1.07 5.16
N LEU A 54 4.88 0.18 4.93
CA LEU A 54 3.60 0.70 5.40
C LEU A 54 2.42 -0.07 4.82
N CYS A 55 2.45 -0.37 3.52
CA CYS A 55 1.40 -1.15 2.86
C CYS A 55 1.35 -2.57 3.45
N LEU A 56 2.50 -3.21 3.62
CA LEU A 56 2.57 -4.57 4.15
C LEU A 56 2.00 -4.65 5.58
N VAL A 57 2.42 -3.72 6.46
CA VAL A 57 1.92 -3.65 7.83
C VAL A 57 0.42 -3.34 7.85
N THR A 58 -0.02 -2.35 7.08
CA THR A 58 -1.42 -1.92 7.07
C THR A 58 -2.34 -3.01 6.53
N PHE A 59 -2.00 -3.63 5.39
CA PHE A 59 -2.83 -4.69 4.81
C PHE A 59 -2.91 -5.93 5.70
N GLN A 60 -1.82 -6.27 6.38
CA GLN A 60 -1.79 -7.33 7.38
C GLN A 60 -2.64 -6.97 8.61
N SER A 61 -2.53 -5.76 9.15
CA SER A 61 -3.28 -5.30 10.33
C SER A 61 -4.79 -5.19 10.08
N PHE A 62 -5.19 -4.69 8.92
CA PHE A 62 -6.60 -4.55 8.55
C PHE A 62 -7.20 -5.85 8.00
N GLN A 63 -6.39 -6.89 7.80
CA GLN A 63 -6.83 -8.20 7.28
C GLN A 63 -7.65 -8.03 5.98
N LEU A 64 -7.19 -7.16 5.07
CA LEU A 64 -7.74 -7.08 3.71
C LEU A 64 -7.75 -8.51 3.14
N TYR A 65 -8.82 -8.94 2.47
CA TYR A 65 -9.04 -10.32 1.98
C TYR A 65 -9.52 -11.37 2.98
N ARG A 66 -9.68 -11.05 4.27
CA ARG A 66 -10.41 -11.97 5.15
C ARG A 66 -11.90 -11.88 4.87
N SER A 67 -12.38 -12.69 3.94
CA SER A 67 -13.81 -12.89 3.69
C SER A 67 -14.47 -13.50 4.93
N TRP A 68 -15.13 -12.65 5.73
CA TRP A 68 -16.00 -13.14 6.80
C TRP A 68 -17.32 -13.58 6.17
N ARG A 69 -17.65 -14.86 6.28
CA ARG A 69 -18.89 -15.44 5.74
C ARG A 69 -20.11 -14.60 6.18
N GLY A 70 -20.72 -13.87 5.24
CA GLY A 70 -21.86 -12.96 5.50
C GLY A 70 -21.55 -11.46 5.51
N TRP A 71 -20.32 -11.04 5.18
CA TRP A 71 -20.03 -9.63 5.00
C TRP A 71 -20.64 -9.08 3.71
N LYS A 72 -21.15 -7.85 3.79
CA LYS A 72 -21.67 -7.12 2.64
C LYS A 72 -20.50 -6.31 2.04
N VAL A 73 -20.43 -6.26 0.71
CA VAL A 73 -19.34 -5.63 -0.08
C VAL A 73 -18.98 -4.22 0.40
N TYR A 74 -19.94 -3.44 0.89
CA TYR A 74 -19.67 -2.09 1.41
C TYR A 74 -18.73 -2.06 2.62
N LYS A 75 -18.71 -3.10 3.47
CA LYS A 75 -17.81 -3.15 4.63
C LYS A 75 -16.37 -3.40 4.19
N GLU A 76 -16.18 -4.22 3.16
CA GLU A 76 -14.88 -4.47 2.56
C GLU A 76 -14.33 -3.19 1.94
N PHE A 77 -15.14 -2.46 1.18
CA PHE A 77 -14.76 -1.16 0.61
C PHE A 77 -14.37 -0.15 1.69
N TYR A 78 -15.13 -0.08 2.79
CA TYR A 78 -14.81 0.81 3.91
C TYR A 78 -13.46 0.47 4.58
N VAL A 79 -13.12 -0.82 4.70
CA VAL A 79 -11.82 -1.26 5.24
C VAL A 79 -10.68 -0.85 4.30
N ILE A 80 -10.87 -0.97 2.98
CA ILE A 80 -9.88 -0.54 1.99
C ILE A 80 -9.63 0.97 2.08
N ILE A 81 -10.69 1.78 2.12
CA ILE A 81 -10.55 3.25 2.29
C ILE A 81 -9.80 3.57 3.58
N ARG A 82 -10.16 2.93 4.69
CA ARG A 82 -9.49 3.16 5.98
C ARG A 82 -8.01 2.81 5.94
N ALA A 83 -7.65 1.69 5.32
CA ALA A 83 -6.26 1.30 5.14
C ALA A 83 -5.51 2.35 4.30
N TRP A 84 -6.11 2.80 3.19
CA TRP A 84 -5.52 3.80 2.30
C TRP A 84 -5.31 5.16 2.99
N VAL A 85 -6.34 5.67 3.67
CA VAL A 85 -6.25 6.90 4.48
C VAL A 85 -5.18 6.79 5.56
N THR A 86 -5.02 5.62 6.18
CA THR A 86 -3.98 5.38 7.18
C THR A 86 -2.58 5.48 6.56
N ILE A 87 -2.36 4.86 5.39
CA ILE A 87 -1.08 4.92 4.67
C ILE A 87 -0.73 6.37 4.28
N ILE A 88 -1.68 7.09 3.66
CA ILE A 88 -1.49 8.49 3.28
C ILE A 88 -1.23 9.35 4.51
N GLY A 89 -2.01 9.17 5.58
CA GLY A 89 -1.85 9.92 6.82
C GLY A 89 -0.46 9.73 7.45
N LEU A 90 0.05 8.48 7.48
CA LEU A 90 1.38 8.19 8.00
C LEU A 90 2.50 8.78 7.11
N LEU A 91 2.34 8.76 5.80
CA LEU A 91 3.29 9.39 4.87
C LEU A 91 3.30 10.92 5.00
N LEU A 92 2.12 11.55 5.12
CA LEU A 92 2.02 12.99 5.36
C LEU A 92 2.65 13.37 6.70
N PHE A 93 2.42 12.57 7.74
CA PHE A 93 3.03 12.76 9.05
C PHE A 93 4.56 12.65 8.98
N TYR A 94 5.07 11.67 8.23
CA TYR A 94 6.49 11.52 7.95
C TYR A 94 7.06 12.77 7.23
N PHE A 95 6.42 13.25 6.17
CA PHE A 95 6.85 14.46 5.48
C PHE A 95 6.83 15.70 6.37
N PHE A 96 5.85 15.80 7.26
CA PHE A 96 5.71 16.92 8.18
C PHE A 96 6.81 16.94 9.24
N ILE A 97 7.11 15.81 9.87
CA ILE A 97 8.17 15.72 10.90
C ILE A 97 9.54 16.03 10.31
N PHE A 98 9.87 15.39 9.18
CA PHE A 98 11.20 15.49 8.59
C PHE A 98 11.39 16.75 7.75
N LYS A 99 10.31 17.51 7.46
CA LYS A 99 10.32 18.71 6.61
C LYS A 99 11.00 18.51 5.24
N ILE A 100 10.93 17.30 4.70
CA ILE A 100 11.58 16.90 3.44
C ILE A 100 10.68 17.05 2.21
N SER A 101 9.52 17.69 2.35
CA SER A 101 8.53 17.83 1.28
C SER A 101 9.03 18.59 0.05
N GLU A 102 10.10 19.40 0.19
CA GLU A 102 10.74 20.12 -0.92
C GLU A 102 11.53 19.20 -1.87
N GLY A 103 12.01 18.05 -1.38
CA GLY A 103 12.76 17.08 -2.18
C GLY A 103 11.89 16.22 -3.10
N TYR A 104 10.56 16.34 -3.03
CA TYR A 104 9.62 15.50 -3.78
C TYR A 104 8.74 16.35 -4.71
N SER A 105 8.43 15.80 -5.88
CA SER A 105 7.42 16.38 -6.76
C SER A 105 6.02 16.26 -6.15
N ARG A 106 5.44 17.40 -5.80
CA ARG A 106 4.08 17.50 -5.23
C ARG A 106 3.02 16.91 -6.16
N VAL A 107 3.21 17.04 -7.47
CA VAL A 107 2.28 16.52 -8.49
C VAL A 107 2.25 15.00 -8.47
N VAL A 108 3.44 14.36 -8.44
CA VAL A 108 3.56 12.90 -8.36
C VAL A 108 2.89 12.38 -7.10
N PHE A 109 3.13 13.03 -5.96
CA PHE A 109 2.51 12.61 -4.69
C PHE A 109 0.99 12.79 -4.69
N MET A 110 0.46 13.90 -5.20
CA MET A 110 -0.98 14.13 -5.27
C MET A 110 -1.68 13.06 -6.13
N ILE A 111 -1.16 12.77 -7.32
CA ILE A 111 -1.73 11.77 -8.24
C ILE A 111 -1.56 10.34 -7.71
N TRP A 112 -0.50 10.09 -6.95
CA TRP A 112 -0.31 8.79 -6.31
C TRP A 112 -1.27 8.57 -5.13
N SER A 113 -1.66 9.64 -4.43
CA SER A 113 -2.53 9.58 -3.24
C SER A 113 -4.03 9.50 -3.54
N THR A 114 -4.46 9.69 -4.79
CA THR A 114 -5.87 9.54 -5.22
C THR A 114 -6.23 8.09 -5.46
#